data_AF-C5L282-F1
#
_entry.id   AF-C5L282-F1
#
_cell.length_a   1.000
_cell.length_b   1.000
_cell.length_c   1.000
_cell.angle_alpha   90.00
_cell.angle_beta   90.00
_cell.angle_gamma   90.00
#
_symmetry.space_group_name_H-M   'P 1'
#
loop_
_entity.id
_entity.type
_entity.pdbx_description
1 polymer ?
#
loop_
_entity_poly.entity_id
_entity_poly.type
_entity_poly.pdbx_seq_one_letter_code
_entity_poly.pdbx_strand_id
1 'polypeptide(L)'
;GSREALEADEDTFAARVPRFTMSSMALSSSDRGRRWPRVVRREVMYTLGNGSICHENNETRSVLVKLACPDDWEDWKPGQDPRVESLVEVALCRYTLSISVPALCADLRMLPRRRDPAKDEIRCHRVEPADSNVAAVGEIEWSRLSERGLTA
;
A
#
# COMPACT_ATOMS: atom_id res chain seq x y z
N GLY A 1 55.14 -29.03 15.78
CA GLY A 1 54.93 -28.81 14.34
C GLY A 1 53.47 -29.09 14.05
N SER A 2 52.79 -28.42 13.14
CA SER A 2 53.10 -27.34 12.20
C SER A 2 51.73 -26.76 11.79
N ARG A 3 51.59 -25.43 11.61
CA ARG A 3 51.12 -24.73 10.37
C ARG A 3 50.12 -25.57 9.53
N GLU A 4 48.93 -25.09 9.20
CA GLU A 4 48.71 -24.00 8.23
C GLU A 4 47.35 -23.32 8.40
N ALA A 5 47.34 -22.02 8.12
CA ALA A 5 46.16 -21.21 7.84
C ALA A 5 45.71 -21.44 6.39
N LEU A 6 44.40 -21.36 6.14
CA LEU A 6 43.89 -21.02 4.82
C LEU A 6 42.60 -20.20 4.99
N GLU A 7 42.78 -18.92 4.69
CA GLU A 7 41.75 -17.93 4.41
C GLU A 7 40.79 -18.46 3.33
N ALA A 8 39.49 -18.34 3.57
CA ALA A 8 38.45 -18.64 2.59
C ALA A 8 37.80 -17.33 2.14
N ASP A 9 38.49 -16.69 1.19
CA ASP A 9 37.98 -16.05 -0.02
C ASP A 9 36.51 -15.55 -0.01
N GLU A 10 36.34 -14.26 0.31
CA GLU A 10 35.15 -13.47 -0.01
C GLU A 10 35.12 -13.10 -1.49
N ASP A 11 34.91 -14.04 -2.43
CA ASP A 11 34.70 -13.66 -3.84
C ASP A 11 34.08 -14.76 -4.69
N THR A 12 32.89 -15.28 -4.34
CA THR A 12 32.12 -16.09 -5.32
C THR A 12 30.59 -16.06 -5.15
N PHE A 13 30.01 -14.89 -4.85
CA PHE A 13 28.55 -14.73 -4.87
C PHE A 13 28.05 -13.51 -5.66
N ALA A 14 28.79 -13.09 -6.69
CA ALA A 14 28.41 -11.94 -7.53
C ALA A 14 28.06 -12.29 -8.98
N ALA A 15 27.69 -13.54 -9.29
CA ALA A 15 27.54 -13.99 -10.69
C ALA A 15 26.14 -14.49 -11.12
N ARG A 16 25.07 -14.29 -10.34
CA ARG A 16 23.69 -14.57 -10.80
C ARG A 16 22.66 -13.57 -10.29
N VAL A 17 22.76 -12.33 -10.74
CA VAL A 17 21.62 -11.40 -10.67
C VAL A 17 21.15 -11.13 -12.10
N PRO A 18 19.93 -11.55 -12.50
CA PRO A 18 19.40 -11.16 -13.80
C PRO A 18 19.21 -9.63 -13.83
N ARG A 19 19.89 -8.97 -14.77
CA ARG A 19 19.67 -7.56 -15.10
C ARG A 19 18.28 -7.43 -15.74
N PHE A 20 17.29 -7.00 -14.96
CA PHE A 20 16.03 -6.55 -15.51
C PHE A 20 16.19 -5.12 -16.04
N THR A 21 16.31 -4.98 -17.35
CA THR A 21 16.18 -3.68 -18.01
C THR A 21 14.71 -3.25 -17.94
N MET A 22 14.42 -2.19 -17.18
CA MET A 22 13.09 -1.57 -17.20
C MET A 22 12.90 -0.86 -18.54
N SER A 23 12.15 -1.48 -19.45
CA SER A 23 11.55 -0.75 -20.56
C SER A 23 10.46 0.15 -19.99
N SER A 24 10.69 1.46 -20.04
CA SER A 24 9.70 2.48 -19.65
C SER A 24 8.52 2.44 -20.61
N MET A 25 7.48 1.69 -20.28
CA MET A 25 6.16 1.88 -20.88
C MET A 25 5.59 3.17 -20.31
N ALA A 26 5.55 4.21 -21.13
CA ALA A 26 4.75 5.39 -20.84
C ALA A 26 3.27 4.97 -20.78
N LEU A 27 2.75 4.76 -19.56
CA LEU A 27 1.33 4.59 -19.32
C LEU A 27 0.64 5.93 -19.59
N SER A 28 0.20 6.12 -20.83
CA SER A 28 -0.84 7.08 -21.17
C SER A 28 -2.16 6.60 -20.54
N SER A 29 -2.31 6.78 -19.24
CA SER A 29 -3.58 6.57 -18.54
C SER A 29 -4.53 7.70 -18.91
N SER A 30 -5.36 7.45 -19.92
CA SER A 30 -6.65 8.11 -20.08
C SER A 30 -7.66 7.36 -19.21
N ASP A 31 -7.49 7.38 -17.88
CA ASP A 31 -8.47 6.87 -16.91
C ASP A 31 -9.67 7.81 -16.82
N ARG A 32 -10.53 7.76 -17.85
CA ARG A 32 -11.89 8.27 -17.72
C ARG A 32 -12.71 7.26 -16.92
N GLY A 33 -12.66 7.41 -15.59
CA GLY A 33 -13.88 7.37 -14.78
C GLY A 33 -14.47 6.03 -14.34
N ARG A 34 -13.76 4.90 -14.32
CA ARG A 34 -14.26 3.70 -13.60
C ARG A 34 -13.81 3.71 -12.15
N ARG A 35 -14.46 4.54 -11.34
CA ARG A 35 -14.33 4.48 -9.87
C ARG A 35 -15.18 3.31 -9.38
N TRP A 36 -14.57 2.14 -9.19
CA TRP A 36 -15.25 0.97 -8.63
C TRP A 36 -15.93 1.34 -7.31
N PRO A 37 -17.18 0.89 -7.06
CA PRO A 37 -17.85 1.16 -5.80
C PRO A 37 -16.98 0.62 -4.66
N ARG A 38 -16.55 1.51 -3.76
CA ARG A 38 -15.82 1.09 -2.57
C ARG A 38 -16.81 0.34 -1.67
N VAL A 39 -16.66 -0.98 -1.59
CA VAL A 39 -17.43 -1.80 -0.64
C VAL A 39 -16.88 -1.53 0.75
N VAL A 40 -17.75 -1.14 1.67
CA VAL A 40 -17.40 -0.91 3.07
C VAL A 40 -17.89 -2.10 3.87
N ARG A 41 -16.95 -2.83 4.47
CA ARG A 41 -17.23 -4.01 5.30
C ARG A 41 -17.24 -3.61 6.77
N ARG A 42 -18.11 -4.24 7.55
CA ARG A 42 -18.01 -4.20 9.01
C ARG A 42 -17.11 -5.34 9.46
N GLU A 43 -16.22 -5.04 10.39
CA GLU A 43 -15.22 -5.97 10.91
C GLU A 43 -15.47 -6.19 12.40
N VAL A 44 -15.40 -7.45 12.84
CA VAL A 44 -15.20 -7.80 14.26
C VAL A 44 -13.71 -7.95 14.46
N MET A 45 -13.16 -7.21 15.43
CA MET A 45 -11.72 -7.13 15.64
C MET A 45 -11.37 -7.58 17.05
N TYR A 46 -10.35 -8.42 17.16
CA TYR A 46 -9.74 -8.78 18.44
C TYR A 46 -8.25 -9.02 18.29
N THR A 47 -7.51 -8.86 19.38
CA THR A 47 -6.06 -9.03 19.38
C THR A 47 -5.71 -10.34 20.08
N LEU A 48 -4.94 -11.18 19.41
CA LEU A 48 -4.24 -12.30 20.00
C LEU A 48 -2.85 -11.84 20.43
N GLY A 49 -2.61 -11.79 21.73
CA GLY A 49 -1.32 -11.45 22.33
C GLY A 49 -0.55 -12.66 22.82
N ASN A 50 0.56 -12.40 23.50
CA ASN A 50 1.39 -13.41 24.18
C ASN A 50 1.94 -14.50 23.23
N GLY A 51 2.25 -14.13 21.99
CA GLY A 51 3.00 -14.98 21.09
C GLY A 51 4.45 -15.16 21.53
N SER A 52 5.21 -15.94 20.76
CA SER A 52 6.64 -16.12 21.01
C SER A 52 7.39 -14.79 21.04
N ILE A 53 8.46 -14.73 21.83
CA ILE A 53 9.32 -13.56 21.94
C ILE A 53 9.98 -13.28 20.58
N CYS A 54 9.89 -12.04 20.13
CA CYS A 54 10.54 -11.53 18.93
C CYS A 54 12.03 -11.35 19.18
N HIS A 55 12.89 -11.88 18.31
CA HIS A 55 14.34 -11.80 18.50
C HIS A 55 14.88 -10.37 18.26
N GLU A 56 14.22 -9.59 17.42
CA GLU A 56 14.67 -8.25 17.03
C GLU A 56 14.43 -7.19 18.12
N ASN A 57 13.30 -7.26 18.84
CA ASN A 57 12.92 -6.23 19.82
C ASN A 57 12.59 -6.77 21.21
N ASN A 58 12.69 -8.08 21.44
CA ASN A 58 12.38 -8.75 22.70
C ASN A 58 10.92 -8.54 23.18
N GLU A 59 10.01 -8.10 22.31
CA GLU A 59 8.57 -8.00 22.60
C GLU A 59 7.86 -9.33 22.24
N THR A 60 6.70 -9.59 22.86
CA THR A 60 5.86 -10.74 22.46
C THR A 60 5.17 -10.46 21.13
N ARG A 61 5.18 -11.45 20.23
CA ARG A 61 4.43 -11.34 18.96
C ARG A 61 2.94 -11.17 19.23
N SER A 62 2.30 -10.32 18.44
CA SER A 62 0.85 -10.08 18.53
C SER A 62 0.20 -10.05 17.15
N VAL A 63 -1.07 -10.44 17.10
CA VAL A 63 -1.86 -10.50 15.87
C VAL A 63 -3.20 -9.80 16.10
N LEU A 64 -3.50 -8.78 15.30
CA LEU A 64 -4.83 -8.22 15.18
C LEU A 64 -5.64 -9.05 14.19
N VAL A 65 -6.67 -9.73 14.67
CA VAL A 65 -7.58 -10.52 13.83
C VAL A 65 -8.77 -9.67 13.44
N LYS A 66 -9.07 -9.65 12.14
CA LYS A 66 -10.22 -8.97 11.54
C LYS A 66 -11.12 -10.01 10.88
N LEU A 67 -12.34 -10.13 11.38
CA LEU A 67 -13.35 -11.02 10.83
C LEU A 67 -14.42 -10.21 10.10
N ALA A 68 -14.73 -10.56 8.86
CA ALA A 68 -15.75 -9.87 8.08
C ALA A 68 -16.62 -10.85 7.30
N CYS A 69 -17.86 -10.45 7.01
CA CYS A 69 -18.68 -11.15 6.01
C CYS A 69 -18.03 -10.97 4.62
N PRO A 70 -17.88 -12.04 3.80
CA PRO A 70 -17.37 -11.95 2.42
C PRO A 70 -18.12 -10.94 1.55
N ASP A 71 -17.44 -10.39 0.54
CA ASP A 71 -18.06 -9.45 -0.41
C ASP A 71 -19.06 -10.14 -1.35
N ASP A 72 -18.79 -11.41 -1.68
CA ASP A 72 -19.61 -12.35 -2.44
C ASP A 72 -20.63 -13.10 -1.55
N TRP A 73 -21.12 -12.46 -0.48
CA TRP A 73 -22.07 -13.09 0.46
C TRP A 73 -23.39 -13.52 -0.18
N GLU A 74 -23.80 -12.91 -1.30
CA GLU A 74 -25.01 -13.28 -2.05
C GLU A 74 -24.88 -14.69 -2.66
N ASP A 75 -23.67 -15.11 -3.01
CA ASP A 75 -23.37 -16.43 -3.56
C ASP A 75 -23.09 -17.48 -2.47
N TRP A 76 -23.15 -17.08 -1.20
CA TRP A 76 -22.82 -17.93 -0.08
C TRP A 76 -23.81 -19.08 0.11
N LYS A 77 -23.27 -20.26 0.44
CA LYS A 77 -24.05 -21.45 0.80
C LYS A 77 -23.78 -21.87 2.25
N PRO A 78 -24.81 -22.29 2.99
CA PRO A 78 -24.65 -22.86 4.33
C PRO A 78 -23.58 -23.96 4.36
N GLY A 79 -22.66 -23.89 5.31
CA GLY A 79 -21.55 -24.84 5.47
C GLY A 79 -20.24 -24.47 4.79
N GLN A 80 -20.16 -23.31 4.11
CA GLN A 80 -18.88 -22.83 3.58
C GLN A 80 -17.93 -22.37 4.70
N ASP A 81 -16.70 -22.88 4.66
CA ASP A 81 -15.68 -22.61 5.67
C ASP A 81 -15.16 -21.15 5.63
N PRO A 82 -14.73 -20.60 6.78
CA PRO A 82 -13.98 -19.36 6.81
C PRO A 82 -12.70 -19.43 5.96
N ARG A 83 -12.33 -18.31 5.34
CA ARG A 83 -11.14 -18.21 4.49
C ARG A 83 -10.24 -17.07 4.96
N VAL A 84 -8.95 -17.33 5.04
CA VAL A 84 -7.96 -16.28 5.29
C VAL A 84 -7.80 -15.48 4.00
N GLU A 85 -8.10 -14.19 4.08
CA GLU A 85 -7.95 -13.27 2.95
C GLU A 85 -6.53 -12.71 2.89
N SER A 86 -5.96 -12.36 4.05
CA SER A 86 -4.60 -11.84 4.12
C SER A 86 -3.99 -12.02 5.50
N LEU A 87 -2.66 -12.15 5.52
CA LEU A 87 -1.83 -12.08 6.71
C LEU A 87 -0.66 -11.14 6.39
N VAL A 88 -0.58 -10.02 7.09
CA VAL A 88 0.40 -8.97 6.80
C VAL A 88 1.10 -8.57 8.09
N GLU A 89 2.42 -8.50 8.06
CA GLU A 89 3.20 -7.87 9.11
C GLU A 89 3.15 -6.34 8.95
N VAL A 90 2.47 -5.67 9.87
CA VAL A 90 2.23 -4.21 9.80
C VAL A 90 3.29 -3.40 10.53
N ALA A 91 3.97 -4.05 11.47
CA ALA A 91 5.17 -3.58 12.14
C ALA A 91 5.94 -4.81 12.62
N LEU A 92 7.20 -4.61 13.01
CA LEU A 92 8.06 -5.68 13.50
C LEU A 92 7.36 -6.52 14.58
N CYS A 93 7.14 -7.81 14.29
CA CYS A 93 6.48 -8.77 15.18
C CYS A 93 5.02 -8.44 15.55
N ARG A 94 4.36 -7.58 14.76
CA ARG A 94 2.93 -7.25 14.85
C ARG A 94 2.24 -7.53 13.52
N TYR A 95 1.26 -8.42 13.56
CA TYR A 95 0.58 -8.90 12.37
C TYR A 95 -0.87 -8.47 12.34
N THR A 96 -1.42 -8.35 11.14
CA THR A 96 -2.86 -8.24 10.90
C THR A 96 -3.31 -9.44 10.07
N LEU A 97 -4.30 -10.17 10.57
CA LEU A 97 -4.91 -11.32 9.93
C LEU A 97 -6.36 -11.00 9.57
N SER A 98 -6.69 -11.01 8.28
CA SER A 98 -8.06 -10.78 7.81
C SER A 98 -8.68 -12.10 7.35
N ILE A 99 -9.87 -12.40 7.84
CA ILE A 99 -10.59 -13.65 7.60
C ILE A 99 -12.02 -13.33 7.14
N SER A 100 -12.42 -13.86 5.98
CA SER A 100 -13.83 -13.90 5.59
C SER A 100 -14.52 -15.00 6.37
N VAL A 101 -15.54 -14.67 7.15
CA VAL A 101 -16.32 -15.61 7.95
C VAL A 101 -17.77 -15.54 7.48
N PRO A 102 -18.21 -16.50 6.65
CA PRO A 102 -19.55 -16.42 6.09
C PRO A 102 -20.69 -16.49 7.10
N ALA A 103 -20.47 -17.16 8.23
CA ALA A 103 -21.43 -17.19 9.33
C ALA A 103 -21.76 -15.77 9.89
N LEU A 104 -20.88 -14.79 9.71
CA LEU A 104 -21.16 -13.40 10.11
C LEU A 104 -22.21 -12.74 9.22
N CYS A 105 -22.44 -13.22 7.99
CA CYS A 105 -23.44 -12.66 7.07
C CYS A 105 -24.88 -12.90 7.54
N ALA A 106 -25.11 -13.79 8.51
CA ALA A 106 -26.41 -14.00 9.13
C ALA A 106 -26.91 -12.75 9.90
N ASP A 107 -26.01 -11.88 10.36
CA ASP A 107 -26.37 -10.57 10.93
C ASP A 107 -26.38 -9.51 9.82
N LEU A 108 -27.56 -8.93 9.55
CA LEU A 108 -27.75 -7.87 8.55
C LEU A 108 -26.83 -6.66 8.74
N ARG A 109 -26.33 -6.42 9.96
CA ARG A 109 -25.39 -5.32 10.25
C ARG A 109 -23.99 -5.61 9.72
N MET A 110 -23.64 -6.88 9.56
CA MET A 110 -22.33 -7.33 9.09
C MET A 110 -22.24 -7.41 7.57
N LEU A 111 -23.38 -7.33 6.86
CA LEU A 111 -23.41 -7.34 5.41
C LEU A 111 -22.60 -6.17 4.83
N PRO A 112 -21.74 -6.42 3.83
CA PRO A 112 -21.01 -5.38 3.12
C PRO A 112 -21.97 -4.34 2.53
N ARG A 113 -21.68 -3.06 2.71
CA ARG A 113 -22.46 -1.97 2.12
C ARG A 113 -21.73 -1.42 0.91
N ARG A 114 -22.43 -1.38 -0.23
CA ARG A 114 -21.96 -0.62 -1.39
C ARG A 114 -22.09 0.87 -1.08
N ARG A 115 -20.98 1.59 -1.09
CA ARG A 115 -20.99 3.04 -0.89
C ARG A 115 -21.40 3.72 -2.18
N ASP A 116 -22.41 4.57 -2.10
CA ASP A 116 -22.94 5.30 -3.24
C ASP A 116 -22.03 6.51 -3.54
N PRO A 117 -21.25 6.51 -4.63
CA PRO A 117 -20.23 7.52 -4.87
C PRO A 117 -20.82 8.94 -5.06
N ALA A 118 -22.09 9.04 -5.42
CA ALA A 118 -22.81 10.31 -5.57
C ALA A 118 -23.07 11.03 -4.24
N LYS A 119 -23.03 10.32 -3.10
CA LYS A 119 -23.33 10.91 -1.78
C LYS A 119 -22.11 11.57 -1.13
N ASP A 120 -20.90 11.29 -1.62
CA ASP A 120 -19.63 11.78 -1.06
C ASP A 120 -18.98 12.89 -1.92
N GLU A 121 -19.78 13.70 -2.63
CA GLU A 121 -19.24 14.81 -3.42
C GLU A 121 -18.61 15.87 -2.50
N ILE A 122 -17.27 15.88 -2.42
CA ILE A 122 -16.51 16.90 -1.70
C ILE A 122 -16.43 18.15 -2.59
N ARG A 123 -17.15 19.21 -2.22
CA ARG A 123 -17.02 20.53 -2.85
C ARG A 123 -15.71 21.18 -2.41
N CYS A 124 -14.70 21.10 -3.27
CA CYS A 124 -13.48 21.89 -3.12
C CYS A 124 -13.75 23.33 -3.56
N HIS A 125 -13.49 24.29 -2.68
CA HIS A 125 -13.46 25.70 -3.04
C HIS A 125 -12.01 26.13 -3.25
N ARG A 126 -11.75 26.86 -4.34
CA ARG A 126 -10.45 27.48 -4.57
C ARG A 126 -10.26 28.56 -3.51
N VAL A 127 -9.25 28.41 -2.68
CA VAL A 127 -8.80 29.49 -1.80
C VAL A 127 -7.97 30.43 -2.67
N GLU A 128 -8.50 31.62 -2.97
CA GLU A 128 -7.67 32.67 -3.53
C GLU A 128 -6.69 33.13 -2.45
N PRO A 129 -5.40 33.29 -2.76
CA PRO A 129 -4.44 33.79 -1.78
C PRO A 129 -4.89 35.19 -1.36
N ALA A 130 -5.26 35.34 -0.09
CA ALA A 130 -5.55 36.64 0.49
C ALA A 130 -4.30 37.50 0.31
N ASP A 131 -4.46 38.60 -0.44
CA ASP A 131 -3.50 39.66 -0.75
C ASP A 131 -2.22 39.59 0.09
N SER A 132 -1.26 38.77 -0.34
CA SER A 132 0.10 38.94 0.11
C SER A 132 0.64 40.13 -0.67
N ASN A 133 0.87 41.23 0.05
CA ASN A 133 1.63 42.39 -0.41
C ASN A 133 3.08 41.99 -0.72
N VAL A 134 3.29 41.09 -1.68
CA VAL A 134 4.59 40.86 -2.29
C VAL A 134 4.69 41.89 -3.39
N ALA A 135 5.30 43.02 -3.00
CA ALA A 135 5.70 44.09 -3.88
C ALA A 135 6.22 43.55 -5.21
N ALA A 136 5.79 44.20 -6.28
CA ALA A 136 6.40 44.11 -7.60
C ALA A 136 7.93 44.11 -7.47
N VAL A 137 8.55 42.98 -7.77
CA VAL A 137 9.99 42.91 -8.06
C VAL A 137 10.13 42.21 -9.41
N GLY A 138 10.29 43.04 -10.44
CA GLY A 138 11.06 42.74 -11.63
C GLY A 138 10.42 41.78 -12.63
N GLU A 139 9.94 42.34 -13.75
CA GLU A 139 9.95 41.65 -15.03
C GLU A 139 11.33 41.01 -15.26
N ILE A 140 11.39 39.69 -15.39
CA ILE A 140 12.54 39.02 -15.99
C ILE A 140 12.16 38.72 -17.44
N GLU A 141 12.66 39.58 -18.32
CA GLU A 141 12.61 39.49 -19.77
C GLU A 141 13.32 38.21 -20.24
N TRP A 142 12.56 37.16 -20.54
CA TRP A 142 13.09 35.97 -21.22
C TRP A 142 13.13 36.23 -22.73
N SER A 143 14.15 36.93 -23.19
CA SER A 143 14.47 37.03 -24.61
C SER A 143 15.97 37.17 -24.85
N ARG A 144 16.50 36.27 -25.69
CA ARG A 144 17.87 36.18 -26.24
C ARG A 144 18.95 35.60 -25.34
N LEU A 145 19.03 34.26 -25.35
CA LEU A 145 20.31 33.55 -25.46
C LEU A 145 20.08 32.32 -26.37
N SER A 146 19.88 32.58 -27.65
CA SER A 146 20.14 31.62 -28.71
C SER A 146 21.19 32.26 -29.62
N GLU A 147 22.17 31.46 -30.03
CA GLU A 147 23.21 31.76 -31.02
C GLU A 147 24.46 32.51 -30.53
N ARG A 148 25.33 31.79 -29.81
CA ARG A 148 26.77 31.72 -30.15
C ARG A 148 27.27 30.29 -29.94
N GLY A 149 27.00 29.44 -30.93
CA GLY A 149 27.78 28.23 -31.15
C GLY A 149 29.11 28.61 -31.80
N LEU A 150 30.21 28.28 -31.15
CA LEU A 150 31.58 28.40 -31.68
C LEU A 150 32.38 27.21 -31.13
N THR A 151 32.48 26.13 -31.92
CA THR A 151 33.62 25.20 -31.96
C THR A 151 33.59 24.43 -33.28
N ALA A 152 34.51 24.77 -34.19
CA ALA A 152 35.39 23.88 -34.95
C ALA A 152 36.11 24.70 -36.02
#